data_AF-A0A975TQZ4-F1
#
_entry.id   AF-A0A975TQZ4-F1
#
_cell.length_a   1.000
_cell.length_b   1.000
_cell.length_c   1.000
_cell.angle_alpha   90.00
_cell.angle_beta   90.00
_cell.angle_gamma   90.00
#
_symmetry.space_group_name_H-M   'P 1'
#
loop_
_entity.id
_entity.type
_entity.pdbx_description
1 polymer ?
#
loop_
_entity_poly.entity_id
_entity_poly.type
_entity_poly.pdbx_seq_one_letter_code
_entity_poly.pdbx_strand_id
1 'polypeptide(L)'
;MPRRQDPDVSVGTLIGDERELLRLIAQSPEPVAASTFFDAINPPDFERSAAEEDPRRVAWQEKQFGLYQAVLDLHDGGLIRIVHPANGARPDLMEATEAGYDALA
;
A
#
# COMPACT_ATOMS: atom_id res chain seq x y z
N MET A 1 21.37 -28.17 -15.78
CA MET A 1 20.21 -27.32 -15.44
C MET A 1 20.55 -26.60 -14.13
N PRO A 2 20.88 -25.30 -14.15
CA PRO A 2 21.11 -24.57 -12.91
C PRO A 2 19.77 -24.41 -12.16
N ARG A 3 19.82 -24.61 -10.85
CA ARG A 3 18.70 -24.47 -9.91
C ARG A 3 18.11 -23.06 -10.05
N ARG A 4 16.78 -22.94 -10.15
CA ARG A 4 16.09 -21.68 -9.91
C ARG A 4 16.55 -21.18 -8.54
N GLN A 5 17.12 -19.98 -8.51
CA GLN A 5 17.30 -19.25 -7.27
C GLN A 5 15.90 -19.03 -6.69
N ASP A 6 15.66 -19.57 -5.51
CA ASP A 6 14.54 -19.15 -4.69
C ASP A 6 14.70 -17.64 -4.47
N PRO A 7 13.64 -16.82 -4.64
CA PRO A 7 13.74 -15.42 -4.31
C PRO A 7 14.07 -15.35 -2.82
N ASP A 8 15.23 -14.75 -2.54
CA ASP A 8 15.62 -14.32 -1.22
C ASP A 8 14.54 -13.34 -0.75
N VAL A 9 13.53 -13.86 -0.05
CA VAL A 9 12.57 -13.05 0.72
C VAL A 9 13.38 -12.53 1.89
N SER A 10 14.24 -11.55 1.60
CA SER A 10 14.75 -10.66 2.60
C SER A 10 13.52 -10.06 3.23
N VAL A 11 13.20 -10.52 4.44
CA VAL A 11 12.28 -9.86 5.37
C VAL A 11 12.93 -8.52 5.67
N GLY A 12 12.82 -7.59 4.72
CA GLY A 12 13.21 -6.21 4.90
C GLY A 12 12.38 -5.69 6.06
N THR A 13 13.04 -5.12 7.06
CA THR A 13 12.32 -4.43 8.13
C THR A 13 11.42 -3.38 7.49
N LEU A 14 10.09 -3.59 7.52
CA LEU A 14 9.14 -2.61 7.01
C LEU A 14 9.30 -1.31 7.79
N ILE A 15 9.50 -0.20 7.09
CA ILE A 15 9.64 1.12 7.68
C ILE A 15 8.67 2.11 7.05
N GLY A 16 8.31 3.16 7.80
CA GLY A 16 7.51 4.26 7.27
C GLY A 16 6.13 3.82 6.75
N ASP A 17 5.78 4.32 5.56
CA ASP A 17 4.44 4.18 4.99
C ASP A 17 4.04 2.72 4.70
N GLU A 18 4.98 1.86 4.28
CA GLU A 18 4.70 0.44 3.99
C GLU A 18 4.21 -0.30 5.23
N ARG A 19 4.88 -0.08 6.37
CA ARG A 19 4.49 -0.69 7.65
C ARG A 19 3.12 -0.18 8.08
N GLU A 20 2.87 1.12 7.95
CA GLU A 20 1.59 1.72 8.35
C GLU A 20 0.44 1.25 7.46
N LEU A 21 0.67 1.16 6.15
CA LEU A 21 -0.29 0.66 5.19
C LEU A 21 -0.62 -0.82 5.46
N LEU A 22 0.39 -1.66 5.67
CA LEU A 22 0.20 -3.07 6.03
C LEU A 22 -0.59 -3.20 7.34
N ARG A 23 -0.26 -2.38 8.35
CA ARG A 23 -0.98 -2.34 9.63
C ARG A 23 -2.46 -2.03 9.44
N LEU A 24 -2.80 -1.05 8.60
CA LEU A 24 -4.20 -0.68 8.35
C LEU A 24 -4.97 -1.74 7.57
N ILE A 25 -4.34 -2.36 6.56
CA ILE A 25 -4.93 -3.48 5.82
C ILE A 25 -5.17 -4.67 6.76
N ALA A 26 -4.20 -5.02 7.60
CA ALA A 26 -4.29 -6.12 8.57
C ALA A 26 -5.36 -5.90 9.66
N GLN A 27 -5.68 -4.65 9.98
CA GLN A 27 -6.73 -4.30 10.95
C GLN A 27 -8.12 -4.24 10.32
N SER A 28 -8.23 -4.32 9.00
CA SER A 28 -9.52 -4.28 8.32
C SER A 28 -10.29 -5.59 8.57
N PRO A 29 -11.57 -5.53 8.96
CA PRO A 29 -12.40 -6.72 9.18
C PRO A 29 -12.80 -7.41 7.86
N GLU A 30 -12.69 -6.72 6.73
CA GLU A 30 -13.05 -7.18 5.40
C GLU A 30 -11.96 -6.79 4.38
N PRO A 31 -11.90 -7.45 3.20
CA PRO A 31 -11.01 -7.02 2.13
C PRO A 31 -11.25 -5.56 1.71
N VAL A 32 -10.18 -4.80 1.58
CA VAL A 32 -10.22 -3.34 1.38
C VAL A 32 -9.43 -2.92 0.16
N ALA A 33 -9.79 -1.77 -0.42
CA ALA A 33 -8.90 -1.05 -1.32
C ALA A 33 -7.89 -0.28 -0.48
N ALA A 34 -6.59 -0.53 -0.68
CA ALA A 34 -5.53 0.17 0.08
C ALA A 34 -5.62 1.69 -0.02
N SER A 35 -6.08 2.21 -1.17
CA SER A 35 -6.30 3.65 -1.39
C SER A 35 -7.27 4.29 -0.39
N THR A 36 -8.13 3.51 0.28
CA THR A 36 -9.01 3.98 1.36
C THR A 36 -8.21 4.57 2.53
N PHE A 37 -6.96 4.17 2.70
CA PHE A 37 -6.10 4.63 3.79
C PHE A 37 -5.17 5.79 3.39
N PHE A 38 -5.09 6.16 2.12
CA PHE A 38 -4.05 7.09 1.68
C PHE A 38 -4.23 8.48 2.27
N ASP A 39 -5.45 9.00 2.33
CA ASP A 39 -5.74 10.28 2.98
C ASP A 39 -5.59 10.22 4.51
N ALA A 40 -5.68 9.03 5.11
CA ALA A 40 -5.41 8.85 6.54
C ALA A 40 -3.90 8.88 6.83
N ILE A 41 -3.08 8.31 5.93
CA ILE A 41 -1.62 8.29 6.04
C ILE A 41 -1.01 9.64 5.64
N ASN A 42 -1.54 10.26 4.59
CA ASN A 42 -1.04 11.50 4.00
C ASN A 42 -2.21 12.46 3.69
N PRO A 43 -2.79 13.11 4.72
CA PRO A 43 -3.90 14.02 4.54
C PRO A 43 -3.48 15.26 3.74
N PRO A 44 -4.34 15.80 2.87
CA PRO A 44 -4.06 17.05 2.16
C PRO A 44 -4.02 18.23 3.14
N ASP A 45 -3.01 19.09 3.01
CA ASP A 45 -2.79 20.29 3.83
C ASP A 45 -3.00 21.61 3.06
N PHE A 46 -3.67 21.53 1.91
CA PHE A 46 -3.99 22.63 1.00
C PHE A 46 -5.49 22.73 0.76
N GLU A 47 -5.95 23.91 0.35
CA GLU A 47 -7.36 24.10 -0.01
C GLU A 47 -7.73 23.28 -1.24
N ARG A 48 -8.96 22.76 -1.29
CA ARG A 48 -9.45 22.03 -2.47
C ARG A 48 -9.46 22.90 -3.74
N SER A 49 -9.58 24.21 -3.60
CA SER A 49 -9.48 25.22 -4.67
C SER A 49 -8.05 25.61 -5.04
N ALA A 50 -7.03 25.09 -4.35
CA ALA A 50 -5.64 25.38 -4.68
C ALA A 50 -5.34 24.96 -6.13
N ALA A 51 -4.56 25.79 -6.81
CA ALA A 51 -4.10 25.52 -8.18
C ALA A 51 -3.34 24.19 -8.24
N GLU A 52 -3.34 23.55 -9.41
CA GLU A 52 -2.66 22.26 -9.59
C GLU A 52 -1.16 22.35 -9.32
N GLU A 53 -0.59 23.53 -9.55
CA GLU A 53 0.82 23.84 -9.36
C GLU A 53 1.16 24.32 -7.94
N ASP A 54 0.19 24.38 -7.00
CA ASP A 54 0.48 24.68 -5.60
C ASP A 54 1.52 23.66 -5.10
N PRO A 55 2.70 24.11 -4.60
CA PRO A 55 3.77 23.20 -4.20
C PRO A 55 3.33 22.16 -3.17
N ARG A 56 2.38 22.48 -2.30
CA ARG A 56 1.83 21.53 -1.31
C ARG A 56 0.98 20.46 -1.98
N ARG A 57 0.19 20.84 -2.98
CA ARG A 57 -0.62 19.90 -3.77
C ARG A 57 0.27 18.95 -4.58
N VAL A 58 1.35 19.46 -5.17
CA VAL A 58 2.34 18.63 -5.88
C VAL A 58 3.03 17.66 -4.91
N ALA A 59 3.55 18.14 -3.79
CA ALA A 59 4.21 17.30 -2.80
C ALA A 59 3.27 16.21 -2.24
N TRP A 60 2.01 16.57 -1.97
CA TRP A 60 1.00 15.60 -1.57
C TRP A 60 0.79 14.55 -2.66
N GLN A 61 0.65 14.95 -3.93
CA GLN A 61 0.45 14.02 -5.05
C GLN A 61 1.64 13.06 -5.23
N GLU A 62 2.88 13.55 -5.12
CA GLU A 62 4.09 12.71 -5.15
C GLU A 62 4.03 11.64 -4.04
N LYS A 63 3.60 12.04 -2.84
CA LYS A 63 3.43 11.12 -1.72
C LYS A 63 2.29 10.12 -1.95
N GLN A 64 1.20 10.50 -2.61
CA GLN A 64 0.14 9.57 -3.05
C GLN A 64 0.68 8.49 -4.00
N PHE A 65 1.55 8.86 -4.95
CA PHE A 65 2.22 7.88 -5.81
C PHE A 65 3.16 6.96 -5.04
N GLY A 66 3.88 7.50 -4.04
CA GLY A 66 4.70 6.71 -3.13
C GLY A 66 3.88 5.67 -2.36
N LEU A 67 2.69 6.04 -1.87
CA LEU A 67 1.77 5.11 -1.20
C LEU A 67 1.28 4.03 -2.15
N TYR A 68 0.99 4.35 -3.41
CA TYR A 68 0.63 3.35 -4.40
C TYR A 68 1.78 2.38 -4.68
N GLN A 69 3.01 2.87 -4.79
CA GLN A 69 4.19 2.02 -4.93
C GLN A 69 4.35 1.07 -3.73
N ALA A 70 4.15 1.56 -2.50
CA ALA A 70 4.17 0.73 -1.30
C ALA A 70 3.12 -0.39 -1.33
N VAL A 71 1.93 -0.19 -1.91
CA VAL A 71 0.95 -1.28 -2.13
C VAL A 71 1.55 -2.38 -3.01
N LEU A 72 2.21 -2.00 -4.10
CA LEU A 72 2.82 -2.94 -5.05
C LEU A 72 3.95 -3.71 -4.37
N ASP A 73 4.80 -3.02 -3.62
CA ASP A 73 5.94 -3.63 -2.93
C ASP A 73 5.48 -4.63 -1.86
N LEU A 74 4.42 -4.30 -1.09
CA LEU A 74 3.79 -5.23 -0.15
C LEU A 74 3.18 -6.45 -0.85
N HIS A 75 2.56 -6.26 -2.02
CA HIS A 75 1.95 -7.34 -2.79
C HIS A 75 3.01 -8.27 -3.38
N ASP A 76 4.04 -7.70 -4.01
CA ASP A 76 5.13 -8.46 -4.63
C ASP A 76 5.99 -9.17 -3.58
N GLY A 77 6.10 -8.59 -2.37
CA GLY A 77 6.68 -9.22 -1.19
C GLY A 77 5.80 -10.30 -0.54
N GLY A 78 4.58 -10.52 -1.04
CA GLY A 78 3.65 -11.53 -0.53
C GLY A 78 3.03 -11.22 0.83
N LEU A 79 3.11 -9.97 1.30
CA LEU A 79 2.61 -9.52 2.59
C LEU A 79 1.12 -9.15 2.56
N ILE A 80 0.63 -8.81 1.37
CA ILE A 80 -0.80 -8.64 1.09
C ILE A 80 -1.16 -9.45 -0.16
N ARG A 81 -2.44 -9.77 -0.32
CA ARG A 81 -2.94 -10.44 -1.53
C ARG A 81 -4.22 -9.81 -2.02
N ILE A 82 -4.40 -9.74 -3.33
CA ILE A 82 -5.68 -9.36 -3.94
C ILE A 82 -6.63 -10.56 -3.86
N VAL A 83 -7.74 -10.39 -3.16
CA VAL A 83 -8.80 -11.41 -3.02
C VAL A 83 -9.98 -11.16 -3.94
N HIS A 84 -10.23 -9.89 -4.29
CA HIS A 84 -11.22 -9.53 -5.29
C HIS A 84 -10.59 -8.59 -6.31
N PRO A 85 -10.26 -9.10 -7.52
CA PRO A 85 -9.76 -8.25 -8.59
C PRO A 85 -10.76 -7.16 -8.96
N ALA A 86 -10.22 -6.03 -9.39
CA ALA A 86 -10.97 -4.93 -9.96
C ALA A 86 -11.81 -5.42 -11.16
N ASN A 87 -13.02 -4.88 -11.29
CA ASN A 87 -13.96 -5.28 -12.34
C ASN A 87 -14.60 -4.08 -13.07
N GLY A 88 -14.00 -2.90 -12.94
CA GLY A 88 -14.51 -1.64 -13.51
C GLY A 88 -15.61 -0.97 -12.67
N ALA A 89 -16.31 -1.71 -11.80
CA ALA A 89 -17.25 -1.15 -10.84
C ALA A 89 -16.64 -0.96 -9.44
N ARG A 90 -15.63 -1.76 -9.09
CA ARG A 90 -14.86 -1.65 -7.85
C ARG A 90 -13.35 -1.79 -8.12
N PRO A 91 -12.49 -1.20 -7.25
CA PRO A 91 -11.05 -1.42 -7.26
C PRO A 91 -10.69 -2.85 -6.79
N ASP A 92 -9.39 -3.17 -6.84
CA ASP A 92 -8.85 -4.36 -6.20
C ASP A 92 -9.08 -4.30 -4.69
N LEU A 93 -9.63 -5.39 -4.14
CA LEU A 93 -9.74 -5.57 -2.70
C LEU A 93 -8.70 -6.57 -2.25
N MET A 94 -7.98 -6.21 -1.20
CA MET A 94 -6.85 -6.95 -0.66
C MET A 94 -6.99 -7.15 0.84
N GLU A 95 -6.26 -8.14 1.34
CA GLU A 95 -6.12 -8.44 2.76
C GLU A 95 -4.65 -8.77 3.07
N ALA A 96 -4.27 -8.67 4.34
CA ALA A 96 -2.95 -9.09 4.79
C ALA A 96 -2.84 -10.62 4.77
N THR A 97 -1.68 -11.13 4.36
CA THR A 97 -1.36 -12.56 4.44
C THR A 97 -0.83 -12.91 5.83
N GLU A 98 -0.69 -14.21 6.13
CA GLU A 98 -0.01 -14.67 7.36
C GLU A 98 1.38 -14.05 7.50
N ALA A 99 2.18 -14.02 6.42
CA ALA A 99 3.48 -13.35 6.38
C ALA A 99 3.37 -11.84 6.65
N GLY A 100 2.30 -11.19 6.18
CA GLY A 100 2.00 -9.80 6.48
C GLY A 100 1.72 -9.55 7.96
N TYR A 101 0.94 -10.42 8.61
CA TYR A 101 0.73 -10.35 10.06
C TYR A 101 2.03 -10.60 10.84
N ASP A 102 2.83 -11.57 10.42
CA ASP A 102 4.12 -11.88 11.05
C ASP A 102 5.11 -10.71 10.92
N ALA A 103 5.13 -10.01 9.79
CA ALA A 103 6.00 -8.85 9.57
C ALA A 103 5.62 -7.63 10.45
N LEU A 104 4.41 -7.62 11.03
CA LEU A 104 3.97 -6.57 11.96
C LEU A 104 4.32 -6.88 13.43
N ALA A 105 4.55 -8.14 13.79
CA ALA A 105 4.86 -8.61 15.15
C ALA A 105 6.26 -8.19 15.64
#